data_AF-A0A355UT59-F1
#
_entry.id   AF-A0A355UT59-F1
#
_cell.length_a   1.000
_cell.length_b   1.000
_cell.length_c   1.000
_cell.angle_alpha   90.00
_cell.angle_beta   90.00
_cell.angle_gamma   90.00
#
_symmetry.space_group_name_H-M   'P 1'
#
loop_
_entity.id
_entity.type
_entity.pdbx_description
1 polymer ?
#
loop_
_entity_poly.entity_id
_entity_poly.type
_entity_poly.pdbx_seq_one_letter_code
_entity_poly.pdbx_strand_id
1 'polypeptide(L)' 'RCTTTRRLFLQKGIASTFVEKLKKAYGSISIGSPLESGILMGPLIDDQAVKDYEHAISEAVREGGEIVY' A
#
# COMPACT_ATOMS: atom_id res chain seq x y z
N ARG A 1 -1.50 -7.65 -9.47
CA ARG A 1 -0.67 -8.90 -9.50
C ARG A 1 -1.26 -9.92 -8.53
N CYS A 2 -1.43 -11.18 -8.93
CA CYS A 2 -2.00 -12.25 -8.10
C CYS A 2 -1.08 -12.71 -6.96
N THR A 3 0.23 -12.55 -7.12
CA THR A 3 1.26 -13.00 -6.15
C THR A 3 1.80 -11.88 -5.25
N THR A 4 1.01 -10.83 -5.00
CA THR A 4 1.46 -9.69 -4.16
C THR A 4 1.41 -10.00 -2.67
N THR A 5 2.35 -9.46 -1.90
CA THR A 5 2.42 -9.62 -0.44
C THR A 5 1.43 -8.69 0.27
N ARG A 6 0.14 -9.06 0.29
CA ARG A 6 -0.92 -8.25 0.94
C ARG A 6 -1.01 -8.48 2.46
N ARG A 7 -0.38 -9.54 2.97
CA ARG A 7 -0.31 -9.86 4.40
C ARG A 7 1.13 -10.16 4.76
N LEU A 8 1.64 -9.46 5.76
CA LEU A 8 3.00 -9.61 6.25
C LEU A 8 2.95 -10.02 7.72
N PHE A 9 3.53 -11.18 8.04
CA PHE A 9 3.66 -11.66 9.41
C PHE A 9 5.08 -11.38 9.90
N LEU A 10 5.20 -10.65 11.01
CA LEU A 10 6.48 -10.21 11.55
C LEU A 10 6.70 -10.78 12.96
N GLN A 11 7.95 -11.10 13.27
CA GLN A 11 8.33 -11.43 14.63
C GLN A 11 8.22 -10.16 15.51
N LYS A 12 7.63 -10.30 16.70
CA LYS A 12 7.32 -9.17 17.59
C LYS A 12 8.51 -8.23 17.84
N GLY A 13 9.71 -8.79 18.01
CA GLY A 13 10.93 -8.01 18.31
C GLY A 13 11.38 -7.06 17.20
N ILE A 14 10.95 -7.29 15.95
CA ILE A 14 11.35 -6.46 14.80
C ILE A 14 10.19 -5.63 14.21
N ALA A 15 8.96 -5.89 14.64
CA ALA A 15 7.75 -5.39 13.97
C ALA A 15 7.75 -3.86 13.84
N SER A 16 7.99 -3.14 14.94
CA SER A 16 7.99 -1.66 14.94
C SER A 16 9.07 -1.08 14.02
N THR A 17 10.31 -1.55 14.15
CA THR A 17 11.43 -1.06 13.34
C THR A 17 11.24 -1.38 11.86
N PHE A 18 10.66 -2.54 11.54
CA PHE A 18 10.37 -2.92 10.17
C PHE A 18 9.28 -2.03 9.56
N VAL A 19 8.18 -1.80 10.29
CA VAL A 19 7.08 -0.93 9.83
C VAL A 19 7.59 0.49 9.53
N GLU A 20 8.45 1.05 10.38
CA GLU A 20 9.04 2.37 10.13
C GLU A 20 9.93 2.42 8.88
N LYS A 21 10.71 1.37 8.62
CA LYS A 21 11.47 1.25 7.36
C LYS A 21 10.54 1.12 6.15
N LEU A 22 9.45 0.37 6.29
CA LEU A 22 8.47 0.17 5.24
C LEU A 22 7.77 1.49 4.87
N LYS A 23 7.31 2.25 5.87
CA LYS A 23 6.72 3.59 5.69
C LYS A 23 7.64 4.52 4.90
N LYS A 24 8.93 4.57 5.27
CA LYS A 24 9.94 5.36 4.54
C LYS A 24 10.10 4.90 3.09
N ALA A 25 10.10 3.59 2.84
CA ALA A 25 10.22 3.06 1.48
C ALA A 25 9.01 3.43 0.61
N TYR A 26 7.78 3.28 1.13
CA TYR A 26 6.56 3.74 0.44
C TYR A 26 6.58 5.25 0.20
N GLY A 27 7.10 6.02 1.17
CA GLY A 27 7.44 7.44 1.06
C GLY A 27 8.22 7.86 -0.18
N SER A 28 9.06 6.97 -0.68
CA SER A 28 9.98 7.24 -1.80
C SER A 28 9.46 6.82 -3.17
N ILE A 29 8.27 6.22 -3.24
CA ILE A 29 7.73 5.70 -4.50
C ILE A 29 7.24 6.86 -5.38
N SER A 30 7.78 6.95 -6.60
CA SER A 30 7.31 7.86 -7.64
C SER A 30 6.00 7.36 -8.25
N ILE A 31 4.92 8.13 -8.05
CA ILE A 31 3.59 7.85 -8.59
C ILE A 31 3.30 8.82 -9.74
N GLY A 32 2.84 8.32 -10.89
CA GLY A 32 2.58 9.17 -12.05
C GLY A 32 2.16 8.43 -13.30
N SER A 33 2.34 9.07 -14.46
CA SER A 33 2.01 8.49 -15.75
C SER A 33 2.91 7.30 -16.08
N PRO A 34 2.35 6.15 -16.52
CA PRO A 34 3.16 5.01 -16.99
C PRO A 34 4.04 5.31 -18.21
N LEU A 35 3.80 6.44 -18.90
CA LEU A 35 4.58 6.87 -20.07
C LEU A 35 5.83 7.66 -19.70
N GLU A 36 5.94 8.11 -18.45
CA GLU A 36 7.07 8.91 -17.98
C GLU A 36 8.19 8.02 -17.41
N SER A 37 9.43 8.31 -17.79
CA SER A 37 10.59 7.61 -17.27
C SER A 37 10.78 7.89 -15.78
N GLY A 38 11.07 6.84 -15.00
CA GLY A 38 11.32 6.96 -13.56
C GLY A 38 10.06 6.92 -12.69
N ILE A 39 8.86 6.82 -13.26
CA ILE A 39 7.64 6.49 -12.52
C ILE A 39 7.64 5.00 -12.18
N LEU A 40 7.46 4.69 -10.88
CA LEU A 40 7.48 3.32 -10.37
C LEU A 40 6.07 2.75 -10.19
N MET A 41 5.07 3.60 -9.95
CA MET A 41 3.69 3.19 -9.74
C MET A 41 2.73 4.03 -10.59
N GLY A 42 1.94 3.35 -11.43
CA GLY A 42 0.90 3.95 -12.25
C GLY A 42 -0.49 3.83 -11.62
N PRO A 43 -1.54 4.27 -12.35
CA PRO A 43 -2.92 4.20 -11.87
C PRO A 43 -3.44 2.76 -11.78
N LEU A 44 -4.57 2.60 -11.10
CA LEU A 44 -5.40 1.39 -11.21
C LEU A 44 -6.04 1.31 -12.61
N ILE A 45 -6.62 0.14 -12.91
CA ILE A 45 -7.11 -0.17 -14.26
C ILE A 45 -8.37 0.62 -14.64
N ASP A 46 -9.25 0.91 -13.69
CA ASP A 46 -10.51 1.62 -13.89
C ASP A 46 -11.06 2.22 -12.57
N ASP A 47 -12.14 2.99 -12.68
CA ASP A 47 -12.81 3.64 -11.54
C ASP A 47 -13.44 2.65 -10.55
N GLN A 48 -13.84 1.46 -11.01
CA GLN A 48 -14.43 0.45 -10.12
C GLN A 48 -13.36 -0.13 -9.19
N ALA A 49 -12.16 -0.40 -9.72
CA ALA A 49 -11.03 -0.84 -8.93
C ALA A 49 -10.62 0.20 -7.88
N VAL A 50 -10.75 1.50 -8.18
CA VAL A 50 -10.53 2.58 -7.20
C VAL A 50 -11.58 2.50 -6.08
N LYS A 51 -12.86 2.43 -6.42
CA LYS A 51 -13.96 2.34 -5.44
C LYS A 51 -13.83 1.10 -4.54
N ASP A 52 -13.50 -0.05 -5.12
CA ASP A 52 -13.31 -1.29 -4.37
C ASP A 52 -12.14 -1.18 -3.37
N TYR A 53 -11.06 -0.50 -3.78
CA TYR A 53 -9.89 -0.26 -2.93
C TYR A 53 -10.22 0.71 -1.77
N GLU A 54 -10.89 1.82 -2.07
CA GLU A 54 -11.36 2.78 -1.06
C GLU A 54 -12.31 2.14 -0.06
N HIS A 55 -13.24 1.30 -0.55
CA HIS A 55 -14.15 0.54 0.31
C HIS A 55 -13.39 -0.42 1.22
N ALA A 56 -12.43 -1.18 0.69
CA ALA A 56 -11.62 -2.10 1.50
C ALA A 56 -10.82 -1.37 2.61
N ILE A 57 -10.29 -0.17 2.33
CA ILE A 57 -9.63 0.67 3.34
C ILE A 57 -10.62 1.09 4.43
N SER A 58 -11.79 1.58 4.04
CA SER A 58 -12.85 2.00 4.97
C SER A 58 -13.26 0.86 5.91
N GLU A 59 -13.50 -0.33 5.36
CA GLU A 59 -13.85 -1.51 6.15
C GLU A 59 -12.72 -1.90 7.13
N ALA A 60 -11.46 -1.89 6.67
CA ALA A 60 -10.32 -2.19 7.51
C ALA A 60 -10.19 -1.23 8.71
N VAL A 61 -10.40 0.07 8.49
CA VAL A 61 -10.41 1.06 9.59
C VAL A 61 -11.59 0.83 10.53
N ARG A 62 -12.78 0.52 10.00
CA ARG A 62 -13.97 0.22 10.81
C ARG A 62 -13.76 -1.01 11.72
N GLU A 63 -12.98 -1.98 11.26
CA GLU A 63 -12.59 -3.18 12.01
C GLU A 63 -11.43 -2.94 13.00
N GLY A 64 -10.95 -1.70 13.13
CA GLY A 64 -9.89 -1.32 14.08
C GLY A 64 -8.48 -1.33 13.50
N GLY A 65 -8.33 -1.43 12.16
CA GLY A 65 -7.07 -1.22 11.47
C GLY A 65 -6.61 0.24 11.51
N GLU A 66 -5.30 0.44 11.50
CA GLU A 66 -4.68 1.77 11.48
C GLU A 66 -4.00 1.99 10.12
N ILE A 67 -4.27 3.14 9.50
CA ILE A 67 -3.54 3.59 8.30
C ILE A 67 -2.25 4.26 8.79
N VAL A 68 -1.11 3.63 8.50
CA VAL A 68 0.20 4.06 9.02
C VAL A 68 1.03 4.86 8.01
N TYR A 69 0.65 4.89 6.74
CA TYR A 69 1.22 5.69 5.66
C TYR A 69 0.22 5.81 4.51
#